data_AF-A0A6N7GQ91-F1
#
_entry.id   AF-A0A6N7GQ91-F1
#
_cell.length_a   1.000
_cell.length_b   1.000
_cell.length_c   1.000
_cell.angle_alpha   90.00
_cell.angle_beta   90.00
_cell.angle_gamma   90.00
#
_symmetry.space_group_name_H-M   'P 1'
#
loop_
_entity.id
_entity.type
_entity.pdbx_description
1 polymer ?
#
loop_
_entity_poly.entity_id
_entity_poly.type
_entity_poly.pdbx_seq_one_letter_code
_entity_poly.pdbx_strand_id
1 'polypeptide(L)'
;MAMTEEQRSAINGLALALMVIPAGDRPAAIALMVTEYRRRAAEEAPDLSPEKIAAAAGRFGSLVMRRFERLVALGGEGGHG
;
A
#
# COMPACT_ATOMS: atom_id res chain seq x y z
N MET A 1 3.14 -17.58 -3.18
CA MET A 1 3.58 -16.98 -4.47
C MET A 1 4.40 -15.74 -4.16
N ALA A 2 5.55 -15.57 -4.81
CA ALA A 2 6.37 -14.38 -4.66
C ALA A 2 5.72 -13.20 -5.39
N MET A 3 5.84 -12.00 -4.80
CA MET A 3 5.37 -10.75 -5.41
C MET A 3 6.17 -10.44 -6.67
N THR A 4 5.51 -10.00 -7.74
CA THR A 4 6.19 -9.61 -8.99
C THR A 4 7.03 -8.34 -8.78
N GLU A 5 7.99 -8.09 -9.67
CA GLU A 5 8.80 -6.88 -9.62
C GLU A 5 7.96 -5.61 -9.79
N GLU A 6 6.96 -5.67 -10.67
CA GLU A 6 6.02 -4.58 -10.89
C GLU A 6 5.19 -4.27 -9.63
N GLN A 7 4.65 -5.30 -8.98
CA GLN A 7 3.93 -5.16 -7.71
C GLN A 7 4.84 -4.58 -6.62
N ARG A 8 6.11 -4.99 -6.58
CA ARG A 8 7.12 -4.43 -5.66
C ARG A 8 7.34 -2.95 -5.89
N SER A 9 7.51 -2.57 -7.16
CA SER A 9 7.74 -1.18 -7.56
C SER A 9 6.55 -0.31 -7.19
N ALA A 10 5.32 -0.76 -7.48
CA ALA A 10 4.10 -0.07 -7.10
C ALA A 10 3.98 0.14 -5.59
N ILE A 11 4.20 -0.90 -4.78
CA ILE A 11 4.17 -0.80 -3.32
C ILE A 11 5.24 0.17 -2.79
N ASN A 12 6.44 0.16 -3.38
CA ASN A 12 7.50 1.12 -3.04
C ASN A 12 7.08 2.56 -3.35
N GLY A 13 6.52 2.81 -4.53
CA GLY A 13 6.08 4.14 -4.94
C GLY A 13 4.98 4.70 -4.03
N LEU A 14 3.99 3.88 -3.69
CA LEU A 14 2.91 4.28 -2.78
C LEU A 14 3.42 4.53 -1.36
N ALA A 15 4.33 3.68 -0.87
CA ALA A 15 4.96 3.88 0.43
C ALA A 15 5.80 5.17 0.49
N LEU A 16 6.51 5.52 -0.59
CA LEU A 16 7.22 6.79 -0.70
C LEU A 16 6.26 7.98 -0.73
N ALA A 17 5.11 7.88 -1.40
CA ALA A 17 4.10 8.93 -1.41
C ALA A 17 3.58 9.22 0.01
N LEU A 18 3.45 8.21 0.88
CA LEU A 18 3.06 8.41 2.28
C LEU A 18 4.07 9.24 3.09
N MET A 19 5.34 9.31 2.68
CA MET A 19 6.37 10.11 3.36
C MET A 19 6.09 11.61 3.28
N VAL A 20 5.50 12.07 2.16
CA VAL A 20 5.19 13.50 1.95
C VAL A 20 3.78 13.88 2.42
N ILE A 21 2.96 12.89 2.80
CA ILE A 21 1.63 13.12 3.38
C ILE A 21 1.77 13.40 4.89
N PRO A 22 1.09 14.43 5.42
CA PRO A 22 1.08 14.71 6.85
C PRO A 22 0.64 13.49 7.67
N ALA A 23 1.27 13.26 8.83
CA ALA A 23 1.05 12.05 9.62
C ALA A 23 -0.42 11.80 9.97
N GLY A 24 -1.19 12.87 10.24
CA GLY A 24 -2.63 12.79 10.53
C GLY A 24 -3.49 12.33 9.35
N ASP A 25 -3.05 12.55 8.11
CA ASP A 25 -3.81 12.26 6.89
C ASP A 25 -3.44 10.90 6.26
N ARG A 26 -2.32 10.30 6.68
CA ARG A 26 -1.85 9.00 6.16
C ARG A 26 -2.90 7.88 6.26
N PRO A 27 -3.68 7.73 7.36
CA PRO A 27 -4.71 6.71 7.42
C PRO A 27 -5.79 6.89 6.34
N ALA A 28 -6.21 8.12 6.09
CA ALA A 28 -7.18 8.44 5.03
C ALA A 28 -6.59 8.16 3.64
N ALA A 29 -5.32 8.50 3.40
CA ALA A 29 -4.64 8.20 2.15
C ALA A 29 -4.55 6.69 1.88
N ILE A 30 -4.23 5.88 2.89
CA ILE A 30 -4.21 4.41 2.76
C ILE A 30 -5.60 3.87 2.47
N ALA A 31 -6.63 4.37 3.16
CA ALA A 31 -8.01 3.94 2.91
C ALA A 31 -8.46 4.24 1.47
N LEU A 32 -8.06 5.39 0.92
CA LEU A 32 -8.30 5.74 -0.49
C LEU A 32 -7.56 4.78 -1.45
N MET A 33 -6.28 4.50 -1.21
CA MET A 33 -5.51 3.56 -2.03
C MET A 33 -6.14 2.16 -2.05
N VAL A 34 -6.58 1.66 -0.88
CA VAL A 34 -7.25 0.36 -0.75
C VAL A 34 -8.60 0.36 -1.47
N THR A 35 -9.37 1.44 -1.36
CA THR A 35 -10.66 1.59 -2.05
C THR A 35 -10.48 1.57 -3.57
N GLU A 36 -9.52 2.32 -4.10
CA GLU A 36 -9.26 2.34 -5.55
C GLU A 36 -8.74 0.99 -6.05
N TYR A 37 -7.84 0.34 -5.31
CA TYR A 37 -7.39 -1.01 -5.65
C TYR A 37 -8.57 -2.00 -5.70
N ARG A 38 -9.47 -1.93 -4.70
CA ARG A 38 -10.66 -2.78 -4.64
C ARG A 38 -11.57 -2.55 -5.84
N ARG A 39 -11.81 -1.29 -6.21
CA ARG A 39 -12.64 -0.92 -7.37
C ARG A 39 -12.05 -1.46 -8.66
N ARG A 40 -10.75 -1.23 -8.90
CA ARG A 40 -10.03 -1.74 -10.08
C ARG A 40 -10.03 -3.26 -10.15
N ALA A 41 -9.81 -3.94 -9.03
CA ALA A 41 -9.86 -5.40 -8.99
C ALA A 41 -11.25 -5.96 -9.35
N ALA A 42 -12.32 -5.27 -9.00
CA ALA A 42 -13.68 -5.66 -9.40
C ALA A 42 -13.95 -5.43 -10.90
N GLU A 43 -13.34 -4.41 -11.50
CA GLU A 43 -13.46 -4.10 -12.92
C GLU A 43 -12.62 -5.05 -13.80
N GLU A 44 -11.38 -5.34 -13.37
CA GLU A 44 -10.41 -6.14 -14.14
C GLU A 44 -10.59 -7.65 -13.94
N ALA A 45 -11.17 -8.06 -12.82
CA ALA A 45 -11.40 -9.47 -12.50
C ALA A 45 -12.84 -9.68 -12.00
N PRO A 46 -13.86 -9.50 -12.87
CA PRO A 46 -15.26 -9.59 -12.48
C PRO A 46 -15.68 -10.99 -11.99
N ASP A 47 -14.93 -12.04 -12.36
CA ASP A 47 -15.17 -13.41 -11.92
C ASP A 47 -14.69 -13.68 -10.48
N LEU A 48 -13.92 -12.78 -9.87
CA LEU A 48 -13.51 -12.93 -8.48
C LEU A 48 -14.65 -12.56 -7.53
N SER A 49 -14.86 -13.38 -6.50
CA SER A 49 -15.85 -13.07 -5.48
C SER A 49 -15.51 -11.76 -4.75
N PRO A 50 -16.51 -10.98 -4.33
CA PRO A 50 -16.29 -9.74 -3.58
C PRO A 50 -15.41 -9.93 -2.34
N GLU A 51 -15.51 -11.08 -1.67
CA GLU A 51 -14.68 -11.44 -0.51
C GLU A 51 -13.20 -11.62 -0.88
N LYS A 52 -12.91 -12.27 -2.02
CA LYS A 52 -11.53 -12.43 -2.50
C LYS A 52 -10.91 -11.09 -2.85
N ILE A 53 -11.69 -10.21 -3.49
CA ILE A 53 -11.27 -8.84 -3.81
C ILE A 53 -11.03 -8.04 -2.53
N ALA A 54 -11.93 -8.10 -1.55
CA ALA A 54 -11.77 -7.43 -0.26
C ALA A 54 -10.52 -7.91 0.50
N ALA A 55 -10.29 -9.23 0.53
CA ALA A 55 -9.10 -9.81 1.14
C ALA A 55 -7.81 -9.38 0.42
N ALA A 56 -7.84 -9.29 -0.92
CA ALA A 56 -6.70 -8.80 -1.71
C ALA A 56 -6.42 -7.32 -1.40
N ALA A 57 -7.45 -6.48 -1.35
CA ALA A 57 -7.33 -5.06 -1.03
C ALA A 57 -6.78 -4.82 0.39
N GLY A 58 -7.23 -5.60 1.38
CA GLY A 58 -6.68 -5.54 2.74
C GLY A 58 -5.21 -5.95 2.80
N ARG A 59 -4.82 -7.02 2.09
CA ARG A 59 -3.41 -7.42 1.97
C ARG A 59 -2.56 -6.35 1.31
N PHE A 60 -3.06 -5.73 0.24
CA PHE A 60 -2.39 -4.63 -0.43
C PHE A 60 -2.13 -3.45 0.51
N GLY A 61 -3.15 -2.97 1.23
CA GLY A 61 -2.98 -1.90 2.22
C GLY A 61 -1.94 -2.22 3.29
N SER A 62 -1.97 -3.46 3.81
CA SER A 62 -0.97 -3.95 4.77
C SER A 62 0.46 -3.98 4.22
N LEU A 63 0.65 -4.28 2.94
CA LEU A 63 1.98 -4.28 2.31
C LEU A 63 2.51 -2.85 2.13
N VAL A 64 1.66 -1.92 1.71
CA VAL A 64 2.02 -0.50 1.59
C VAL A 64 2.44 0.06 2.96
N MET A 65 1.63 -0.18 4.00
CA MET A 65 1.93 0.28 5.36
C MET A 65 3.26 -0.29 5.88
N ARG A 66 3.46 -1.60 5.79
CA ARG A 66 4.72 -2.25 6.21
C ARG A 66 5.93 -1.80 5.41
N ARG A 67 5.75 -1.38 4.16
CA ARG A 67 6.85 -0.81 3.38
C ARG A 67 7.15 0.62 3.83
N PHE A 68 6.13 1.42 4.06
CA PHE A 68 6.27 2.77 4.60
C PHE A 68 6.98 2.77 5.97
N GLU A 69 6.54 1.94 6.91
CA GLU A 69 7.17 1.79 8.23
C GLU A 69 8.67 1.46 8.12
N ARG A 70 9.03 0.57 7.19
CA ARG A 70 10.44 0.25 6.91
C ARG A 70 11.21 1.43 6.33
N LEU A 71 10.62 2.21 5.43
CA LEU A 71 11.26 3.41 4.88
C LEU A 71 11.48 4.47 5.96
N VAL A 72 10.51 4.66 6.85
CA VAL A 72 10.64 5.57 8.01
C VAL A 72 11.76 5.09 8.94
N ALA A 73 11.81 3.80 9.26
CA ALA A 73 12.86 3.24 10.12
C ALA A 73 14.26 3.46 9.51
N LEU A 74 14.42 3.19 8.21
CA LEU A 74 15.70 3.40 7.51
C LEU A 74 16.07 4.88 7.36
N GLY A 75 15.09 5.78 7.22
CA GLY A 75 15.32 7.22 7.16
C GLY A 75 15.59 7.86 8.53
N GLY A 76 15.17 7.21 9.62
CA GLY A 76 15.40 7.64 11.00
C GLY A 76 16.82 7.37 11.51
N GLU A 77 17.57 6.44 10.91
CA GLU A 77 18.96 6.12 11.30
C GLU A 77 20.00 7.14 10.77
N GLY A 78 19.58 8.20 10.08
CA GLY A 78 20.45 9.26 9.56
C GLY A 78 20.47 10.54 10.40
N GLY A 79 19.84 10.57 11.58
CA GLY A 79 19.69 11.78 12.36
C GLY A 79 19.66 11.55 13.86
N HIS A 80 20.74 11.00 14.42
CA HIS A 80 21.22 11.24 15.79
C HIS A 80 22.69 10.76 15.87
N GLY A 81 23.62 11.72 16.03
CA GLY A 81 25.06 11.49 16.16
C GLY A 81 25.85 12.72 15.75
#